data_AF-A0A7V2TN50-F1
#
_entry.id   AF-A0A7V2TN50-F1
#
_cell.length_a   1.000
_cell.length_b   1.000
_cell.length_c   1.000
_cell.angle_alpha   90.00
_cell.angle_beta   90.00
_cell.angle_gamma   90.00
#
_symmetry.space_group_name_H-M   'P 1'
#
loop_
_entity.id
_entity.type
_entity.pdbx_description
1 polymer ?
#
loop_
_entity_poly.entity_id
_entity_poly.type
_entity_poly.pdbx_seq_one_letter_code
_entity_poly.pdbx_strand_id
1 'polypeptide(L)'
;MLYYIKMDDALKAEGKNPFQLDSKEPTLPLEKYIYNETRYKMLTLSKPEAAQKLLVEAQADVQERWRFYQGLANLLGGNGAGEGKTEAD
;
A
#
# COMPACT_ATOMS: atom_id res chain seq x y z
N MET A 1 4.96 -6.59 4.41
CA MET A 1 4.94 -5.24 3.82
C MET A 1 4.31 -4.31 4.85
N LEU A 2 5.13 -3.61 5.63
CA LEU A 2 4.65 -2.73 6.69
C LEU A 2 4.31 -1.38 6.06
N TYR A 3 3.09 -0.92 6.28
CA TYR A 3 2.68 0.44 5.92
C TYR A 3 3.21 1.36 7.01
N TYR A 4 4.11 2.26 6.64
CA TYR A 4 4.55 3.33 7.51
C TYR A 4 3.61 4.53 7.33
N ILE A 5 2.76 4.75 8.33
CA ILE A 5 1.81 5.84 8.40
C ILE A 5 2.27 6.77 9.51
N LYS A 6 2.33 8.07 9.22
CA LYS A 6 2.75 9.10 10.18
C LYS A 6 1.63 10.13 10.36
N MET A 7 1.31 10.45 11.62
CA MET A 7 0.46 11.59 11.97
C MET A 7 1.34 12.74 12.44
N ASP A 8 1.18 13.91 11.83
CA ASP A 8 1.95 15.11 12.18
C ASP A 8 1.04 16.20 12.76
N ASP A 9 1.16 16.43 14.07
CA ASP A 9 0.36 17.42 14.79
C ASP A 9 0.69 18.87 14.38
N ALA A 10 1.90 19.13 13.86
CA ALA A 10 2.26 20.46 13.37
C ALA A 10 1.44 20.82 12.11
N LEU A 11 1.30 19.87 11.18
CA LEU A 11 0.45 20.05 10.00
C LEU A 11 -1.02 20.26 10.37
N LYS A 12 -1.50 19.58 11.41
CA LYS A 12 -2.85 19.77 11.95
C LYS A 12 -3.06 21.20 12.46
N ALA A 13 -2.09 21.74 13.19
CA ALA A 13 -2.13 23.11 13.71
C ALA A 13 -2.12 24.16 12.57
N GLU A 14 -1.49 23.85 11.45
CA GLU A 14 -1.48 24.67 10.23
C GLU A 14 -2.71 24.50 9.33
N GLY A 15 -3.68 23.66 9.72
CA GLY A 15 -4.87 23.36 8.91
C GLY A 15 -4.60 22.51 7.66
N LYS A 16 -3.42 21.88 7.57
CA LYS A 16 -3.01 20.98 6.49
C LYS A 16 -3.35 19.53 6.83
N ASN A 17 -3.18 18.62 5.88
CA ASN A 17 -3.34 17.20 6.12
C ASN A 17 -2.32 16.68 7.14
N PRO A 18 -2.73 16.18 8.32
CA PRO A 18 -1.79 15.56 9.26
C PRO A 18 -1.39 14.14 8.85
N PHE A 19 -2.15 13.51 7.96
CA PHE A 19 -1.89 12.14 7.51
C PHE A 19 -0.81 12.14 6.42
N GLN A 20 0.32 11.52 6.72
CA GLN A 20 1.42 11.31 5.78
C GLN A 20 1.61 9.81 5.52
N LEU A 21 1.69 9.45 4.24
CA LEU A 21 2.02 8.10 3.78
C LEU A 21 3.48 8.08 3.30
N ASP A 22 4.38 7.57 4.14
CA ASP A 22 5.82 7.49 3.79
C ASP A 22 6.16 6.22 3.00
N SER A 23 5.16 5.37 2.74
CA SER A 23 5.34 4.11 2.00
C SER A 23 5.11 4.32 0.50
N LYS A 24 6.10 3.89 -0.29
CA LYS A 24 5.98 3.85 -1.76
C LYS A 24 4.93 2.84 -2.22
N GLU A 25 4.52 2.96 -3.47
CA GLU A 25 3.65 1.98 -4.12
C GLU A 25 4.27 0.57 -4.06
N PRO A 26 3.48 -0.46 -3.73
CA PRO A 26 3.97 -1.84 -3.73
C PRO A 26 4.29 -2.32 -5.15
N THR A 27 5.58 -2.54 -5.43
CA THR A 27 6.07 -3.01 -6.75
C THR A 27 6.32 -4.52 -6.82
N LEU A 28 6.47 -5.17 -5.67
CA LEU A 28 6.71 -6.61 -5.58
C LEU A 28 5.38 -7.36 -5.46
N PRO A 29 5.11 -8.38 -6.30
CA PRO A 29 3.96 -9.26 -6.10
C PRO A 29 3.94 -9.86 -4.70
N LEU A 30 2.78 -9.85 -4.05
CA LEU A 30 2.61 -10.27 -2.66
C LEU A 30 3.14 -11.69 -2.42
N GLU A 31 2.93 -12.58 -3.39
CA GLU A 31 3.42 -13.97 -3.38
C GLU A 31 4.91 -14.08 -3.04
N LYS A 32 5.74 -13.25 -3.69
CA LYS A 32 7.20 -13.27 -3.55
C LYS A 32 7.66 -12.87 -2.16
N TYR A 33 6.80 -12.19 -1.40
CA TYR A 33 7.03 -11.84 -0.01
C TYR A 33 6.45 -12.88 0.95
N ILE A 34 5.15 -13.20 0.82
CA ILE A 34 4.44 -14.00 1.84
C ILE A 34 4.92 -15.45 1.89
N TYR A 35 5.34 -16.05 0.77
CA TYR A 35 5.80 -17.45 0.77
C TYR A 35 7.22 -17.64 1.30
N ASN A 36 7.92 -16.56 1.64
CA ASN A 36 9.13 -16.65 2.47
C ASN A 36 8.81 -16.97 3.93
N GLU A 37 7.53 -16.91 4.33
CA GLU A 37 7.09 -17.21 5.68
C GLU A 37 6.35 -18.57 5.73
N THR A 38 6.79 -19.45 6.64
CA THR A 38 6.25 -20.81 6.79
C THR A 38 4.74 -20.82 7.01
N ARG A 39 4.18 -19.83 7.71
CA ARG A 39 2.73 -19.75 8.00
C ARG A 39 1.85 -19.71 6.76
N TYR A 40 2.31 -19.10 5.66
CA TYR A 40 1.59 -19.07 4.40
C TYR A 40 1.94 -20.28 3.52
N LYS A 41 3.21 -20.71 3.57
CA LYS A 41 3.66 -21.89 2.83
C LYS A 41 2.99 -23.18 3.26
N MET A 42 2.65 -23.34 4.55
CA MET A 42 1.93 -24.54 5.01
C MET A 42 0.53 -24.67 4.41
N LEU A 43 -0.14 -23.56 4.07
CA LEU A 43 -1.45 -23.58 3.44
C LEU A 43 -1.37 -24.06 1.99
N THR A 44 -0.30 -23.72 1.27
CA THR A 44 -0.12 -24.17 -0.12
C THR A 44 0.09 -25.67 -0.21
N LEU A 45 0.71 -26.29 0.81
CA LEU A 45 0.93 -27.73 0.88
C LEU A 45 -0.32 -28.51 1.26
N SER A 46 -1.16 -27.95 2.14
CA SER A 46 -2.35 -28.63 2.67
C SER A 46 -3.62 -28.38 1.84
N LYS A 47 -3.78 -27.17 1.30
CA LYS A 47 -4.96 -26.73 0.55
C LYS A 47 -4.56 -25.79 -0.60
N PRO A 48 -3.94 -26.32 -1.67
CA PRO A 48 -3.36 -25.51 -2.74
C PRO A 48 -4.38 -24.59 -3.45
N GLU A 49 -5.58 -25.08 -3.75
CA GLU A 49 -6.62 -24.29 -4.42
C GLU A 49 -7.09 -23.10 -3.56
N ALA A 50 -7.32 -23.34 -2.27
CA ALA A 50 -7.69 -22.29 -1.33
C ALA A 50 -6.55 -21.27 -1.16
N ALA A 51 -5.30 -21.72 -1.12
CA ALA A 51 -4.14 -20.85 -1.04
C ALA A 51 -4.04 -19.92 -2.25
N GLN A 52 -4.26 -20.44 -3.46
CA GLN A 52 -4.27 -19.64 -4.68
C GLN A 52 -5.39 -18.59 -4.68
N LYS A 53 -6.62 -18.99 -4.30
CA LYS A 53 -7.75 -18.05 -4.20
C LYS A 53 -7.45 -16.93 -3.20
N LEU A 54 -6.98 -17.27 -2.01
CA LEU A 54 -6.67 -16.30 -0.96
C LEU A 54 -5.49 -15.39 -1.34
N LEU A 55 -4.52 -15.88 -2.11
CA LEU A 55 -3.42 -15.06 -2.61
C LEU A 55 -3.93 -13.96 -3.56
N VAL A 56 -4.88 -14.28 -4.44
CA VAL A 56 -5.49 -13.30 -5.35
C VAL A 56 -6.26 -12.24 -4.57
N GLU A 57 -7.10 -12.66 -3.62
CA GLU A 57 -7.86 -11.75 -2.75
C GLU A 57 -6.90 -10.85 -1.94
N ALA A 58 -5.89 -11.42 -1.28
CA ALA A 58 -4.93 -10.67 -0.49
C ALA A 58 -4.10 -9.68 -1.33
N GLN A 59 -3.78 -10.02 -2.58
CA GLN A 59 -3.09 -9.12 -3.51
C GLN A 59 -3.97 -7.91 -3.86
N ALA A 60 -5.28 -8.12 -4.07
CA ALA A 60 -6.24 -7.05 -4.31
C ALA A 60 -6.38 -6.15 -3.07
N ASP A 61 -6.52 -6.75 -1.87
CA ASP A 61 -6.63 -6.02 -0.60
C ASP A 61 -5.42 -5.12 -0.35
N VAL A 62 -4.21 -5.59 -0.66
CA VAL A 62 -2.98 -4.80 -0.54
C VAL A 62 -3.02 -3.57 -1.46
N GLN A 63 -3.48 -3.75 -2.69
CA GLN A 63 -3.59 -2.63 -3.65
C GLN A 63 -4.68 -1.64 -3.23
N GLU A 64 -5.85 -2.12 -2.84
CA GLU A 64 -6.96 -1.28 -2.38
C GLU A 64 -6.57 -0.47 -1.14
N ARG A 65 -5.97 -1.11 -0.15
CA ARG A 65 -5.54 -0.44 1.07
C ARG A 65 -4.48 0.63 0.80
N TRP A 66 -3.54 0.36 -0.11
CA TRP A 66 -2.57 1.38 -0.52
C TRP A 66 -3.25 2.58 -1.20
N ARG A 67 -4.17 2.34 -2.14
CA ARG A 67 -4.95 3.41 -2.82
C ARG A 67 -5.76 4.23 -1.82
N PHE A 68 -6.38 3.57 -0.84
CA PHE A 68 -7.12 4.25 0.22
C PHE A 68 -6.22 5.19 1.03
N TYR A 69 -5.06 4.72 1.49
CA TYR A 69 -4.12 5.56 2.22
C TYR A 69 -3.51 6.68 1.36
N GLN A 70 -3.24 6.40 0.08
CA GLN A 70 -2.80 7.43 -0.86
C GLN A 70 -3.87 8.51 -1.02
N GLY A 71 -5.14 8.11 -1.16
CA GLY A 71 -6.28 9.01 -1.21
C GLY A 71 -6.39 9.86 0.07
N LEU A 72 -6.24 9.26 1.24
CA LEU A 72 -6.23 9.98 2.52
C LEU A 72 -5.09 10.99 2.62
N ALA A 73 -3.89 10.66 2.16
CA ALA A 73 -2.76 11.59 2.11
C ALA A 73 -3.03 12.77 1.17
N ASN A 74 -3.79 12.56 0.10
CA ASN A 74 -4.10 13.58 -0.91
C ASN A 74 -5.34 14.44 -0.57
N LEU A 75 -6.31 13.92 0.21
CA LEU A 75 -7.64 14.52 0.42
C LEU A 75 -7.61 15.93 1.06
N LEU A 76 -6.59 16.25 1.86
CA LEU A 76 -6.41 17.57 2.48
C LEU A 76 -5.13 18.28 2.01
N GLY A 77 -4.38 17.68 1.08
CA GLY A 77 -3.12 18.17 0.52
C GLY A 77 -3.30 19.05 -0.71
N GLY A 78 -4.32 19.91 -0.73
CA GLY A 78 -4.58 20.85 -1.83
C GLY A 78 -3.50 21.94 -1.92
N ASN A 79 -2.33 21.58 -2.45
CA ASN A 79 -1.48 22.37 -3.34
C ASN A 79 -0.26 21.54 -3.75
N GLY A 80 -0.36 20.93 -4.93
CA GLY A 80 0.69 20.11 -5.53
C GLY A 80 0.17 19.37 -6.76
N ALA A 81 -0.43 20.11 -7.68
CA ALA A 81 -0.70 19.61 -9.02
C ALA A 81 0.63 19.22 -9.69
N GLY A 82 0.69 18.00 -10.23
CA GLY A 82 1.49 17.66 -11.40
C GLY A 82 2.98 17.38 -11.17
N GLU A 83 3.30 16.11 -10.94
CA GLU A 83 4.41 15.47 -11.66
C GLU A 83 3.85 14.27 -12.42
N GLY A 84 3.03 14.59 -13.42
CA GLY A 84 2.99 13.77 -14.62
C GLY A 84 4.40 13.77 -15.19
N LYS A 85 4.93 12.57 -15.40
CA LYS A 85 6.17 12.34 -16.13
C LYS A 85 6.14 13.14 -17.43
N THR A 86 6.91 14.22 -17.50
CA THR A 86 7.41 14.73 -18.78
C THR A 86 8.67 13.93 -19.08
N GLU A 87 8.48 12.76 -19.67
CA GLU A 87 9.54 12.06 -20.39
C GLU A 87 9.41 12.54 -21.85
N ALA A 88 10.25 13.50 -22.22
CA ALA A 88 10.47 13.95 -23.58
C ALA A 88 11.99 14.10 -23.73
N ASP A 89 12.66 13.03 -24.17
CA ASP A 89 13.52 12.91 -25.37
C ASP A 89 14.29 11.57 -25.30
#